data_AF-A0A963KTT9-F1
#
_entry.id   AF-A0A963KTT9-F1
#
_cell.length_a   1.000
_cell.length_b   1.000
_cell.length_c   1.000
_cell.angle_alpha   90.00
_cell.angle_beta   90.00
_cell.angle_gamma   90.00
#
_symmetry.space_group_name_H-M   'P 1'
#
loop_
_entity.id
_entity.type
_entity.pdbx_description
1 polymer ?
#
loop_
_entity_poly.entity_id
_entity_poly.type
_entity_poly.pdbx_seq_one_letter_code
_entity_poly.pdbx_strand_id
1 'polypeptide(L)'
;MTVDAALFDELRQRFLERIDADRLRFATLLAWPVNEPRRRSARMLAHRIAGGGGTLGLERISLVAAGLERALGAGIDHRPALRDLHEAIDLALVGEANREALRTGGSGDPATVD
;
A
#
# COMPACT_ATOMS: atom_id res chain seq x y z
N MET A 1 13.43 19.14 15.31
CA MET A 1 14.08 18.25 14.33
C MET A 1 13.20 18.20 13.11
N THR A 2 13.61 18.79 12.01
CA THR A 2 12.88 18.73 10.74
C THR A 2 13.25 17.40 10.08
N VAL A 3 12.28 16.55 9.81
CA VAL A 3 12.52 15.34 9.02
C VAL A 3 12.94 15.79 7.62
N ASP A 4 14.05 15.26 7.12
CA ASP A 4 14.49 15.52 5.76
C ASP A 4 13.43 14.98 4.79
N ALA A 5 12.90 15.86 3.93
CA ALA A 5 11.89 15.51 2.95
C ALA A 5 12.40 14.43 1.98
N ALA A 6 13.70 14.43 1.65
CA ALA A 6 14.30 13.41 0.79
C ALA A 6 14.31 12.02 1.47
N LEU A 7 14.66 11.98 2.76
CA LEU A 7 14.60 10.74 3.55
C LEU A 7 13.17 10.23 3.68
N PHE A 8 12.21 11.12 3.88
CA PHE A 8 10.79 10.75 3.97
C PHE A 8 10.28 10.14 2.66
N ASP A 9 10.62 10.75 1.53
CA ASP A 9 10.28 10.23 0.20
C ASP A 9 10.93 8.85 -0.06
N GLU A 10 12.18 8.65 0.34
CA GLU A 10 12.86 7.36 0.23
C GLU A 10 12.18 6.27 1.07
N LEU A 11 11.84 6.58 2.33
CA LEU A 11 11.13 5.66 3.22
C LEU A 11 9.75 5.30 2.66
N ARG A 12 9.05 6.28 2.10
CA ARG A 12 7.76 6.09 1.44
C ARG A 12 7.89 5.17 0.23
N GLN A 13 8.91 5.37 -0.61
CA GLN A 13 9.16 4.53 -1.78
C GLN A 13 9.46 3.09 -1.38
N ARG A 14 10.38 2.87 -0.44
CA ARG A 14 10.71 1.53 0.07
C ARG A 14 9.50 0.82 0.69
N PHE A 15 8.62 1.57 1.34
CA PHE A 15 7.38 1.03 1.89
C PHE A 15 6.41 0.58 0.79
N LEU A 16 6.26 1.36 -0.28
CA LEU A 16 5.42 0.99 -1.43
C LEU A 16 5.96 -0.24 -2.17
N GLU A 17 7.27 -0.33 -2.40
CA GLU A 17 7.92 -1.51 -2.97
C GLU A 17 7.68 -2.76 -2.10
N ARG A 18 7.74 -2.58 -0.77
CA ARG A 18 7.47 -3.68 0.16
C ARG A 18 6.02 -4.14 0.09
N ILE A 19 5.06 -3.22 0.01
CA ILE A 19 3.65 -3.58 -0.07
C ILE A 19 3.33 -4.22 -1.41
N ASP A 20 3.94 -3.78 -2.51
CA ASP A 20 3.78 -4.43 -3.82
C ASP A 20 4.22 -5.90 -3.77
N ALA A 21 5.35 -6.19 -3.12
CA ALA A 21 5.78 -7.57 -2.88
C ALA A 21 4.78 -8.39 -2.04
N ASP A 22 4.07 -7.75 -1.12
CA ASP A 22 3.01 -8.37 -0.31
C ASP A 22 1.64 -8.43 -1.04
N ARG A 23 1.46 -7.72 -2.17
CA ARG A 23 0.20 -7.66 -2.95
C ARG A 23 -0.28 -9.03 -3.42
N LEU A 24 0.64 -9.85 -3.96
CA LEU A 24 0.35 -11.22 -4.40
C LEU A 24 -0.15 -12.11 -3.25
N ARG A 25 0.30 -11.85 -2.02
CA ARG A 25 -0.16 -12.60 -0.84
C ARG A 25 -1.61 -12.26 -0.52
N PHE A 26 -2.02 -11.00 -0.62
CA PHE A 26 -3.42 -10.60 -0.44
C PHE A 26 -4.33 -11.14 -1.53
N ALA A 27 -3.89 -11.12 -2.80
CA ALA A 27 -4.62 -11.76 -3.90
C ALA A 27 -4.84 -13.26 -3.66
N THR A 28 -3.81 -13.95 -3.15
CA THR A 28 -3.92 -15.38 -2.79
C THR A 28 -4.94 -15.61 -1.67
N LEU A 29 -4.98 -14.73 -0.67
CA LEU A 29 -5.96 -14.79 0.42
C LEU A 29 -7.40 -14.54 -0.04
N LEU A 30 -7.61 -13.78 -1.12
CA LEU A 30 -8.94 -13.58 -1.71
C LEU A 30 -9.47 -14.83 -2.41
N ALA A 31 -8.59 -15.61 -3.04
CA ALA A 31 -8.99 -16.75 -3.87
C ALA A 31 -9.22 -18.04 -3.08
N TRP A 32 -8.76 -18.15 -1.82
CA TRP A 32 -8.74 -19.41 -1.08
C TRP A 32 -9.33 -19.25 0.34
N PRO A 33 -9.94 -20.31 0.92
CA PRO A 33 -10.30 -20.32 2.32
C PRO A 33 -9.08 -20.05 3.23
N VAL A 34 -9.26 -19.18 4.22
CA VAL A 34 -8.20 -18.76 5.14
C VAL A 34 -8.29 -19.59 6.43
N ASN A 35 -7.27 -20.41 6.70
CA ASN A 35 -7.11 -21.12 7.97
C ASN A 35 -6.44 -20.23 9.03
N GLU A 36 -6.37 -20.67 10.29
CA GLU A 36 -5.85 -19.86 11.40
C GLU A 36 -4.41 -19.33 11.19
N PRO A 37 -3.43 -20.15 10.76
CA PRO A 37 -2.09 -19.64 10.47
C PRO A 37 -2.06 -18.54 9.40
N ARG A 38 -2.82 -18.70 8.30
CA ARG A 38 -2.92 -17.70 7.23
C ARG A 38 -3.62 -16.43 7.72
N ARG A 39 -4.68 -16.56 8.53
CA ARG A 39 -5.39 -15.44 9.14
C ARG A 39 -4.47 -14.61 10.03
N ARG A 40 -3.68 -15.28 10.89
CA ARG A 40 -2.71 -14.61 11.77
C ARG A 40 -1.62 -13.90 10.98
N SER A 41 -1.07 -14.55 9.96
CA SER A 41 -0.07 -13.94 9.07
C SER A 41 -0.62 -12.71 8.34
N ALA A 42 -1.84 -12.81 7.78
CA ALA A 42 -2.53 -11.71 7.13
C ALA A 42 -2.78 -10.54 8.09
N ARG A 43 -3.16 -10.83 9.33
CA ARG A 43 -3.38 -9.81 10.36
C ARG A 43 -2.08 -9.05 10.68
N MET A 44 -0.97 -9.75 10.83
CA MET A 44 0.35 -9.13 11.06
C MET A 44 0.83 -8.28 9.89
N LEU A 45 0.48 -8.68 8.66
CA LEU A 45 0.74 -7.86 7.47
C LEU A 45 -0.12 -6.58 7.49
N ALA A 46 -1.42 -6.73 7.70
CA ALA A 46 -2.37 -5.60 7.79
C ALA A 46 -1.95 -4.59 8.88
N HIS A 47 -1.54 -5.07 10.06
CA HIS A 47 -1.04 -4.24 11.15
C HIS A 47 0.17 -3.39 10.75
N ARG A 48 1.16 -4.00 10.09
CA ARG A 48 2.36 -3.29 9.61
C ARG A 48 2.03 -2.24 8.56
N ILE A 49 1.11 -2.56 7.65
CA ILE A 49 0.65 -1.62 6.62
C ILE A 49 -0.12 -0.47 7.25
N ALA A 50 -0.96 -0.72 8.26
CA ALA A 50 -1.69 0.31 9.00
C ALA A 50 -0.73 1.33 9.63
N GLY A 51 0.26 0.86 10.39
CA GLY A 51 1.24 1.74 11.05
C GLY A 51 2.15 2.48 10.07
N GLY A 52 2.71 1.77 9.07
CA GLY A 52 3.60 2.37 8.09
C GLY A 52 2.88 3.38 7.19
N GLY A 53 1.67 3.05 6.74
CA GLY A 53 0.88 3.94 5.89
C GLY A 53 0.51 5.25 6.57
N GLY A 54 0.16 5.21 7.86
CA GLY A 54 -0.16 6.41 8.63
C GLY A 54 1.06 7.31 8.80
N THR A 55 2.23 6.71 9.00
CA THR A 55 3.50 7.44 9.15
C THR A 55 3.95 8.11 7.85
N LEU A 56 3.66 7.50 6.70
CA LEU A 56 4.19 7.89 5.38
C LEU A 56 3.21 8.70 4.51
N GLY A 57 2.14 9.21 5.12
CA GLY A 57 1.13 10.01 4.41
C GLY A 57 0.33 9.20 3.38
N LEU A 58 0.09 7.92 3.66
CA LEU A 58 -0.72 6.99 2.87
C LEU A 58 -2.00 6.64 3.65
N GLU A 59 -2.76 7.68 3.99
CA GLU A 59 -3.91 7.63 4.90
C GLU A 59 -4.95 6.58 4.51
N ARG A 60 -5.31 6.52 3.21
CA ARG A 60 -6.28 5.54 2.71
C ARG A 60 -5.79 4.11 2.96
N ILE A 61 -4.55 3.79 2.61
CA ILE A 61 -3.94 2.47 2.85
C ILE A 61 -3.95 2.15 4.35
N SER A 62 -3.56 3.11 5.18
CA SER A 62 -3.52 2.94 6.63
C SER A 62 -4.89 2.56 7.20
N LEU A 63 -5.94 3.29 6.81
CA LEU A 63 -7.30 3.10 7.30
C LEU A 63 -7.88 1.75 6.88
N VAL A 64 -7.75 1.37 5.60
CA VAL A 64 -8.29 0.09 5.12
C VAL A 64 -7.50 -1.10 5.68
N ALA A 65 -6.19 -0.97 5.87
CA ALA A 65 -5.37 -1.99 6.51
C ALA A 65 -5.77 -2.20 7.98
N ALA A 66 -6.03 -1.13 8.72
CA ALA A 66 -6.55 -1.23 10.09
C ALA A 66 -7.95 -1.89 10.11
N GLY A 67 -8.79 -1.63 9.10
CA GLY A 67 -10.07 -2.32 8.91
C GLY A 67 -9.91 -3.83 8.74
N LEU A 68 -8.98 -4.24 7.86
CA LEU A 68 -8.66 -5.65 7.65
C LEU A 68 -8.09 -6.30 8.91
N GLU A 69 -7.18 -5.64 9.62
CA GLU A 69 -6.61 -6.14 10.87
C GLU A 69 -7.72 -6.46 11.89
N ARG A 70 -8.67 -5.53 12.07
CA ARG A 70 -9.82 -5.72 12.97
C ARG A 70 -10.70 -6.89 12.52
N ALA A 71 -11.03 -6.97 11.23
CA ALA A 71 -11.87 -8.05 10.71
C ALA A 71 -11.23 -9.43 10.92
N LEU A 72 -9.93 -9.57 10.62
CA LEU A 72 -9.16 -10.79 10.85
C LEU A 72 -9.04 -11.13 12.34
N GLY A 73 -8.87 -10.12 13.20
CA GLY A 73 -8.78 -10.28 14.65
C GLY A 73 -10.09 -10.70 15.32
N ALA A 74 -11.22 -10.21 14.81
CA ALA A 74 -12.56 -10.57 15.29
C ALA A 74 -13.07 -11.90 14.70
N GLY A 75 -12.38 -12.46 13.70
CA GLY A 75 -12.79 -13.70 13.04
C GLY A 75 -14.08 -13.56 12.21
N ILE A 76 -14.45 -12.33 11.83
CA ILE A 76 -15.60 -12.04 10.98
C ILE A 76 -15.23 -12.12 9.49
N ASP A 77 -16.22 -11.93 8.60
CA ASP A 77 -15.95 -11.87 7.16
C ASP A 77 -14.99 -10.72 6.85
N HIS A 78 -13.79 -11.08 6.39
CA HIS A 78 -12.69 -10.18 6.08
C HIS A 78 -12.54 -9.95 4.58
N ARG A 79 -13.35 -10.61 3.73
CA ARG A 79 -13.23 -10.50 2.27
C ARG A 79 -13.48 -9.07 1.76
N PRO A 80 -14.47 -8.31 2.26
CA PRO A 80 -14.65 -6.91 1.84
C PRO A 80 -13.42 -6.07 2.17
N ALA A 81 -12.97 -6.10 3.43
CA ALA A 81 -11.79 -5.34 3.87
C ALA A 81 -10.49 -5.74 3.14
N LEU A 82 -10.37 -7.01 2.75
CA LEU A 82 -9.23 -7.50 1.97
C LEU A 82 -9.25 -6.98 0.52
N ARG A 83 -10.45 -6.88 -0.10
CA ARG A 83 -10.60 -6.25 -1.42
C ARG A 83 -10.30 -4.76 -1.36
N ASP A 84 -10.83 -4.07 -0.36
CA ASP A 84 -10.60 -2.63 -0.17
C ASP A 84 -9.11 -2.32 0.02
N LEU A 85 -8.39 -3.16 0.78
CA LEU A 85 -6.95 -3.03 0.93
C LEU A 85 -6.22 -3.29 -0.40
N HIS A 86 -6.59 -4.33 -1.14
CA HIS A 86 -5.96 -4.63 -2.43
C HIS A 86 -6.13 -3.46 -3.41
N GLU A 87 -7.33 -2.91 -3.54
CA GLU A 87 -7.61 -1.76 -4.40
C GLU A 87 -6.86 -0.49 -3.94
N ALA A 88 -6.79 -0.24 -2.63
CA ALA A 88 -6.06 0.91 -2.10
C ALA A 88 -4.55 0.82 -2.40
N ILE A 89 -3.98 -0.39 -2.36
CA ILE A 89 -2.59 -0.64 -2.75
C ILE A 89 -2.40 -0.34 -4.24
N ASP A 90 -3.25 -0.89 -5.10
CA ASP A 90 -3.18 -0.67 -6.55
C ASP A 90 -3.20 0.82 -6.91
N LEU A 91 -4.11 1.57 -6.29
CA LEU A 91 -4.25 3.01 -6.54
C LEU A 91 -3.06 3.80 -6.00
N ALA A 92 -2.47 3.41 -4.88
CA ALA A 92 -1.28 4.06 -4.36
C ALA A 92 -0.06 3.83 -5.25
N LEU A 93 0.12 2.62 -5.79
CA LEU A 93 1.22 2.31 -6.71
C LEU A 93 1.10 3.09 -8.02
N VAL A 94 -0.11 3.19 -8.60
CA VAL A 94 -0.37 4.03 -9.78
C VAL A 94 -0.13 5.51 -9.48
N GLY A 95 -0.61 5.99 -8.34
CA GLY A 95 -0.40 7.37 -7.90
C GLY A 95 1.08 7.73 -7.76
N GLU A 96 1.89 6.82 -7.22
CA GLU A 96 3.34 7.03 -7.07
C GLU A 96 4.07 6.99 -8.42
N ALA A 97 3.72 6.05 -9.30
CA ALA A 97 4.29 6.00 -10.65
C ALA A 97 4.01 7.29 -11.44
N ASN A 98 2.79 7.82 -11.34
CA ASN A 98 2.42 9.10 -11.97
C ASN A 98 3.21 10.28 -11.37
N ARG A 99 3.40 10.30 -10.04
CA ARG A 99 4.20 11.33 -9.39
C ARG A 99 5.66 11.31 -9.86
N GLU A 100 6.26 10.13 -9.97
CA GLU A 100 7.64 9.98 -10.43
C GLU A 100 7.81 10.38 -11.90
N ALA A 101 6.84 10.04 -12.75
CA ALA A 101 6.83 10.48 -14.15
C ALA A 101 6.76 12.01 -14.28
N LEU A 102 5.98 12.69 -13.43
CA LEU A 102 5.94 14.16 -13.40
C LEU A 102 7.26 14.78 -12.91
N ARG A 103 7.95 14.13 -11.97
CA ARG A 103 9.26 14.56 -11.46
C ARG A 103 10.37 14.45 -12.52
N THR A 104 10.33 13.39 -13.33
CA THR A 104 11.40 13.05 -14.30
C THR A 104 11.11 13.50 -15.74
N GLY A 105 9.84 13.69 -16.11
CA GLY A 105 9.39 14.02 -17.47
C GLY A 105 9.12 15.51 -17.76
N GLY A 106 9.31 16.41 -16.79
CA GLY A 106 9.12 17.86 -16.95
C GLY A 106 10.23 18.61 -17.71
N SER A 107 11.08 17.91 -18.49
CA SER A 107 12.17 18.51 -19.29
C SER A 107 11.97 18.40 -20.82
N GLY A 108 10.81 17.91 -21.27
CA GLY A 108 10.48 17.85 -22.69
C GLY A 108 10.04 19.20 -23.23
N ASP A 109 11.01 20.02 -23.64
CA ASP A 109 10.79 21.24 -24.41
C ASP A 109 10.05 20.89 -25.73
N PRO A 110 8.82 21.41 -25.98
CA PRO A 110 8.09 21.14 -27.23
C PRO A 110 8.69 21.85 -28.46
N ALA A 111 9.81 22.57 -28.33
CA ALA A 111 10.46 23.30 -29.41
C ALA A 111 11.46 22.44 -30.20
N THR A 112 11.03 21.37 -30.88
CA THR A 112 11.77 20.79 -32.03
C THR A 112 10.84 19.87 -32.81
N VAL A 113 9.86 20.47 -33.49
CA VAL A 113 9.22 19.85 -34.66
C VAL A 113 9.32 20.90 -35.77
N ASP A 114 10.48 20.90 -36.44
CA ASP A 114 10.66 21.52 -37.76
C ASP A 114 10.08 20.60 -38.83
#